data_AF-A0A7K5FSY8-F1
#
_entry.id   AF-A0A7K5FSY8-F1
#
_cell.length_a   1.000
_cell.length_b   1.000
_cell.length_c   1.000
_cell.angle_alpha   90.00
_cell.angle_beta   90.00
_cell.angle_gamma   90.00
#
_symmetry.space_group_name_H-M   'P 1'
#
loop_
_entity.id
_entity.type
_entity.pdbx_description
1 polymer ?
#
loop_
_entity_poly.entity_id
_entity_poly.type
_entity_poly.pdbx_seq_one_letter_code
_entity_poly.pdbx_strand_id
1 'polypeptide(L)'
;GGGVRRCRDPPAGSRTPAVRRSSGAQQPVIAAKEPFPVELEAGRTYAWCSCGHSKRQPFCDGAHKKAAPGLSPLRFTPQEDARVWLCGCKRTRTPPYCDGSH
;
A
#
# COMPACT_ATOMS: atom_id res chain seq x y z
N GLY A 1 -11.77 70.26 -6.33
CA GLY A 1 -11.81 69.55 -5.04
C GLY A 1 -11.97 68.07 -5.29
N GLY A 2 -10.90 67.29 -5.13
CA GLY A 2 -10.90 65.85 -5.39
C GLY A 2 -11.39 65.05 -4.19
N GLY A 3 -12.47 64.29 -4.37
CA GLY A 3 -13.00 63.37 -3.36
C GLY A 3 -12.51 61.95 -3.62
N VAL A 4 -11.46 61.53 -2.91
CA VAL A 4 -10.98 60.15 -2.92
C VAL A 4 -11.94 59.26 -2.10
N ARG A 5 -12.63 58.34 -2.77
CA ARG A 5 -13.48 57.33 -2.13
C ARG A 5 -12.57 56.23 -1.57
N ARG A 6 -12.49 56.10 -0.24
CA ARG A 6 -11.73 55.03 0.41
C ARG A 6 -12.53 53.72 0.31
N CYS A 7 -11.95 52.71 -0.35
CA CYS A 7 -12.42 51.33 -0.25
C CYS A 7 -12.15 50.84 1.18
N ARG A 8 -13.14 50.24 1.83
CA ARG A 8 -13.03 49.66 3.17
C ARG A 8 -12.60 48.20 3.03
N ASP A 9 -11.45 47.84 3.57
CA ASP A 9 -10.96 46.45 3.59
C ASP A 9 -11.86 45.54 4.45
N PRO A 10 -12.11 44.29 4.02
CA PRO A 10 -12.76 43.28 4.86
C PRO A 10 -11.79 42.68 5.89
N PRO A 11 -12.25 42.29 7.09
CA PRO A 11 -11.40 41.72 8.12
C PRO A 11 -10.88 40.33 7.71
N ALA A 12 -9.56 40.17 7.79
CA ALA A 12 -8.89 38.89 7.67
C ALA A 12 -9.17 38.01 8.89
N GLY A 13 -9.53 36.74 8.70
CA GLY A 13 -9.34 35.75 9.77
C GLY A 13 -10.35 34.60 9.87
N SER A 14 -10.63 33.87 8.79
CA SER A 14 -11.16 32.51 8.89
C SER A 14 -10.31 31.57 8.04
N ARG A 15 -9.08 31.30 8.51
CA ARG A 15 -8.23 30.25 7.93
C ARG A 15 -8.40 28.97 8.74
N THR A 16 -9.52 28.29 8.53
CA THR A 16 -9.57 26.85 8.81
C THR A 16 -8.52 26.18 7.92
N PRO A 17 -7.56 25.40 8.45
CA PRO A 17 -6.68 24.64 7.60
C PRO A 17 -7.53 23.59 6.88
N ALA A 18 -7.72 23.77 5.58
CA ALA A 18 -8.19 22.71 4.71
C ALA A 18 -7.12 21.61 4.73
N VAL A 19 -7.25 20.66 5.65
CA VAL A 19 -6.50 19.41 5.62
C VAL A 19 -6.80 18.76 4.26
N ARG A 20 -5.82 18.85 3.35
CA ARG A 20 -5.85 18.14 2.08
C ARG A 20 -5.90 16.65 2.41
N ARG A 21 -7.10 16.07 2.39
CA ARG A 21 -7.29 14.62 2.37
C ARG A 21 -6.79 14.12 1.02
N SER A 22 -5.55 13.65 1.00
CA SER A 22 -5.04 12.84 -0.09
C SER A 22 -5.79 11.51 -0.11
N SER A 23 -6.93 11.47 -0.80
CA SER A 23 -7.59 10.25 -1.22
C SER A 23 -6.77 9.62 -2.35
N GLY A 24 -5.65 8.97 -2.00
CA GLY A 24 -4.85 8.19 -2.92
C GLY A 24 -4.82 6.74 -2.45
N ALA A 25 -5.10 5.79 -3.34
CA ALA A 25 -4.86 4.38 -3.06
C ALA A 25 -3.42 4.23 -2.56
N GLN A 26 -3.25 3.77 -1.32
CA GLN A 26 -1.94 3.68 -0.70
C GLN A 26 -1.08 2.71 -1.52
N GLN A 27 0.04 3.20 -2.03
CA GLN A 27 0.98 2.37 -2.79
C GLN A 27 1.68 1.40 -1.84
N PRO A 28 1.96 0.15 -2.27
CA PRO A 28 2.68 -0.80 -1.45
C PRO A 28 4.13 -0.37 -1.26
N VAL A 29 4.68 -0.66 -0.09
CA VAL A 29 6.11 -0.45 0.19
C VAL A 29 6.92 -1.67 -0.22
N ILE A 30 8.16 -1.43 -0.66
CA ILE A 30 9.12 -2.52 -0.93
C ILE A 30 9.52 -3.13 0.41
N ALA A 31 9.14 -4.39 0.65
CA ALA A 31 9.54 -5.11 1.86
C ALA A 31 10.95 -5.72 1.72
N ALA A 32 11.28 -6.20 0.52
CA ALA A 32 12.61 -6.69 0.15
C ALA A 32 12.87 -6.44 -1.34
N LYS A 33 14.14 -6.24 -1.71
CA LYS A 33 14.59 -6.14 -3.11
C LYS A 33 14.88 -7.52 -3.74
N GLU A 34 14.56 -8.59 -3.03
CA GLU A 34 14.74 -9.97 -3.49
C GLU A 34 13.46 -10.77 -3.18
N PRO A 35 13.19 -11.87 -3.90
CA PRO A 35 12.07 -12.75 -3.60
C PRO A 35 12.30 -13.60 -2.35
N PHE A 36 11.20 -14.07 -1.75
CA PHE A 36 11.22 -15.00 -0.64
C PHE A 36 11.04 -16.44 -1.15
N PRO A 37 12.02 -17.34 -0.95
CA PRO A 37 11.82 -18.76 -1.20
C PRO A 37 10.87 -19.32 -0.13
N VAL A 38 9.82 -20.01 -0.54
CA VAL A 38 8.87 -20.65 0.37
C VAL A 38 8.50 -22.03 -0.13
N GLU A 39 8.26 -22.94 0.82
CA GLU A 39 7.62 -24.22 0.56
C GLU A 39 6.11 -24.06 0.78
N LEU A 40 5.34 -24.44 -0.23
CA LEU A 40 3.89 -24.40 -0.21
C LEU A 40 3.34 -25.82 -0.20
N GLU A 41 2.26 -26.01 0.54
CA GLU A 41 1.52 -27.27 0.68
C GLU A 41 0.23 -27.21 -0.14
N ALA A 42 -0.04 -28.26 -0.91
CA ALA A 42 -1.25 -28.43 -1.71
C ALA A 42 -2.51 -28.28 -0.85
N GLY A 43 -3.50 -27.54 -1.35
CA GLY A 43 -4.79 -27.35 -0.67
C GLY A 43 -4.75 -26.42 0.54
N ARG A 44 -3.56 -25.98 1.00
CA ARG A 44 -3.44 -25.00 2.09
C ARG A 44 -3.61 -23.58 1.56
N THR A 45 -4.50 -22.81 2.19
CA THR A 45 -4.69 -21.40 1.83
C THR A 45 -3.63 -20.53 2.48
N TYR A 46 -2.96 -19.73 1.66
CA TYR A 46 -2.00 -18.72 2.10
C TYR A 46 -2.53 -17.31 1.82
N ALA A 47 -2.03 -16.33 2.55
CA ALA A 47 -2.34 -14.91 2.34
C ALA A 47 -1.04 -14.15 2.10
N TRP A 48 -0.73 -13.85 0.85
CA TRP A 48 0.44 -13.06 0.48
C TRP A 48 0.27 -11.59 0.87
N CYS A 49 1.30 -11.01 1.49
CA CYS A 49 1.32 -9.59 1.84
C CYS A 49 1.51 -8.75 0.58
N SER A 50 0.46 -8.01 0.19
CA SER A 50 0.49 -7.08 -0.93
C SER A 50 0.95 -5.67 -0.56
N CYS A 51 0.85 -5.28 0.72
CA CYS A 51 1.15 -3.90 1.15
C CYS A 51 2.61 -3.63 1.53
N GLY A 52 3.40 -4.68 1.82
CA GLY A 52 4.80 -4.58 2.24
C GLY A 52 5.03 -4.32 3.73
N HIS A 53 4.01 -3.96 4.51
CA HIS A 53 4.16 -3.63 5.94
C HIS A 53 4.16 -4.84 6.90
N SER A 54 3.99 -6.06 6.39
CA SER A 54 3.97 -7.23 7.26
C SER A 54 5.35 -7.51 7.86
N LYS A 55 5.37 -7.91 9.14
CA LYS A 55 6.55 -8.43 9.83
C LYS A 55 6.77 -9.92 9.59
N ARG A 56 5.81 -10.61 8.95
CA ARG A 56 5.85 -12.05 8.63
C ARG A 56 5.96 -12.30 7.12
N GLN A 57 6.75 -11.47 6.43
CA GLN A 57 6.97 -11.61 4.99
C GLN A 57 7.35 -13.06 4.62
N PRO A 58 6.90 -13.57 3.46
CA PRO A 58 6.09 -12.89 2.44
C PRO A 58 4.57 -12.86 2.73
N PHE A 59 4.13 -13.38 3.89
CA PHE A 59 2.73 -13.53 4.24
C PHE A 59 2.17 -12.35 5.02
N CYS A 60 0.84 -12.23 5.04
CA CYS A 60 0.13 -11.18 5.76
C CYS A 60 -0.01 -11.49 7.26
N ASP A 61 0.22 -10.49 8.10
CA ASP A 61 0.02 -10.50 9.56
C ASP A 61 -1.06 -9.51 10.03
N GLY A 62 -1.77 -8.88 9.09
CA GLY A 62 -2.79 -7.89 9.39
C GLY A 62 -2.31 -6.44 9.49
N ALA A 63 -1.00 -6.16 9.37
CA ALA A 63 -0.45 -4.79 9.44
C ALA A 63 -1.08 -3.83 8.41
N HIS A 64 -1.56 -4.34 7.27
CA HIS A 64 -2.24 -3.57 6.22
C HIS A 64 -3.43 -2.76 6.75
N LYS A 65 -4.17 -3.26 7.75
CA LYS A 65 -5.35 -2.57 8.30
C LYS A 65 -5.02 -1.18 8.86
N LYS A 66 -3.82 -1.03 9.44
CA LYS A 66 -3.37 0.23 10.05
C LYS A 66 -2.41 0.99 9.15
N ALA A 67 -1.45 0.30 8.53
CA ALA A 67 -0.35 0.92 7.79
C ALA A 67 -0.66 1.20 6.31
N ALA A 68 -1.56 0.44 5.70
CA ALA A 68 -1.99 0.65 4.32
C ALA A 68 -3.51 0.41 4.12
N PRO A 69 -4.39 1.16 4.82
CA PRO A 69 -5.83 1.11 4.60
C PRO A 69 -6.22 1.16 3.11
N GLY A 70 -6.91 0.13 2.62
CA GLY A 70 -7.30 0.00 1.21
C GLY A 70 -6.47 -1.02 0.42
N LEU A 71 -5.33 -1.48 0.94
CA LEU A 71 -4.66 -2.67 0.44
C LEU A 71 -5.10 -3.91 1.21
N SER A 72 -5.42 -4.98 0.49
CA SER A 72 -5.79 -6.28 1.06
C SER A 72 -4.83 -7.37 0.60
N PRO A 73 -4.53 -8.37 1.46
CA PRO A 73 -3.67 -9.48 1.08
C PRO A 73 -4.31 -10.33 -0.01
N LEU A 74 -3.50 -10.90 -0.90
CA LEU A 74 -3.95 -11.85 -1.90
C LEU A 74 -4.01 -13.24 -1.29
N ARG A 75 -5.21 -13.83 -1.24
CA ARG A 75 -5.38 -15.24 -0.83
C ARG A 75 -5.22 -16.14 -2.03
N PHE A 76 -4.48 -17.23 -1.87
CA PHE A 76 -4.30 -18.25 -2.90
C PHE A 76 -4.10 -19.62 -2.26
N THR A 77 -4.43 -20.66 -3.03
CA THR A 77 -4.31 -22.06 -2.61
C THR A 77 -3.61 -22.82 -3.73
N PRO A 78 -2.37 -23.29 -3.53
CA PRO A 78 -1.66 -24.07 -4.53
C PRO A 78 -2.30 -25.45 -4.65
N GLN A 79 -2.26 -26.02 -5.86
CA GLN A 79 -2.85 -27.32 -6.16
C GLN A 79 -1.89 -28.48 -5.88
N GLU A 80 -0.60 -28.19 -5.75
CA GLU A 80 0.48 -29.15 -5.51
C GLU A 80 1.50 -28.58 -4.54
N ASP A 81 2.27 -29.46 -3.90
CA ASP A 81 3.39 -29.08 -3.05
C ASP A 81 4.51 -28.52 -3.93
N ALA A 82 4.97 -27.30 -3.63
CA ALA A 82 5.95 -26.64 -4.47
C ALA A 82 6.85 -25.67 -3.69
N ARG A 83 8.13 -25.65 -4.06
CA ARG A 83 9.06 -24.59 -3.65
C ARG A 83 8.99 -23.46 -4.67
N VAL A 84 8.53 -22.29 -4.24
CA VAL A 84 8.32 -21.12 -5.12
C VAL A 84 9.01 -19.88 -4.57
N TRP A 85 9.11 -18.87 -5.43
CA TRP A 85 9.64 -17.55 -5.10
C TRP A 85 8.50 -16.53 -5.04
N LEU A 86 8.13 -16.09 -3.85
CA LEU A 86 7.10 -15.07 -3.67
C LEU A 86 7.70 -13.66 -3.73
N CYS A 87 6.95 -12.74 -4.34
CA CYS A 87 7.41 -11.37 -4.54
C CYS A 87 7.63 -10.62 -3.21
N GLY A 88 8.84 -10.09 -3.01
CA GLY A 88 9.21 -9.24 -1.87
C GLY A 88 9.00 -7.75 -2.11
N CYS A 89 9.18 -7.26 -3.35
CA CYS A 89 9.13 -5.84 -3.68
C CYS A 89 7.71 -5.28 -3.86
N LYS A 90 6.70 -6.16 -4.00
CA LYS A 90 5.27 -5.85 -4.17
C LYS A 90 4.91 -5.14 -5.47
N ARG A 91 5.79 -5.24 -6.47
CA ARG A 91 5.64 -4.67 -7.81
C ARG A 91 5.54 -5.72 -8.92
N THR A 92 5.40 -6.99 -8.55
CA THR A 92 5.20 -8.08 -9.52
C THR A 92 3.94 -7.87 -10.36
N ARG A 93 4.02 -8.22 -11.65
CA ARG A 93 2.86 -8.27 -12.54
C ARG A 93 2.14 -9.62 -12.49
N THR A 94 2.74 -10.63 -11.85
CA THR A 94 2.19 -11.99 -11.69
C THR A 94 2.07 -12.36 -10.20
N PRO A 95 1.26 -11.62 -9.41
CA PRO A 95 1.14 -11.90 -7.98
C PRO A 95 0.53 -13.30 -7.75
N PRO A 96 0.97 -14.02 -6.69
CA PRO A 96 1.91 -13.60 -5.64
C PRO A 96 3.40 -13.86 -5.98
N TYR A 97 3.70 -14.37 -7.17
CA TYR A 97 5.03 -14.85 -7.56
C TYR A 97 5.98 -13.73 -8.00
N CYS A 98 7.29 -13.99 -7.91
CA CYS A 98 8.32 -13.09 -8.42
C CYS A 98 8.40 -13.17 -9.95
N ASP A 99 8.46 -12.02 -10.63
CA ASP A 99 8.63 -11.87 -12.07
C ASP A 99 9.92 -11.12 -12.46
N GLY A 100 10.80 -10.86 -11.48
CA GLY A 100 12.05 -10.12 -11.69
C GLY A 100 11.95 -8.59 -11.63
N SER A 101 10.78 -7.99 -11.35
CA SER A 101 10.59 -6.52 -11.36
C SER A 101 11.21 -5.74 -10.20
N HIS A 102 12.10 -6.33 -9.40
CA HIS A 102 12.60 -5.75 -8.14
C HIS A 102 13.78 -4.78 -8.32
#